data_AF-A0A931BWT0-F1
#
_entry.id   AF-A0A931BWT0-F1
#
_cell.length_a   1.000
_cell.length_b   1.000
_cell.length_c   1.000
_cell.angle_alpha   90.00
_cell.angle_beta   90.00
_cell.angle_gamma   90.00
#
_symmetry.space_group_name_H-M   'P 1'
#
loop_
_entity.id
_entity.type
_entity.pdbx_description
1 polymer ?
#
loop_
_entity_poly.entity_id
_entity_poly.type
_entity_poly.pdbx_seq_one_letter_code
_entity_poly.pdbx_strand_id
1 'polypeptide(L)' 'MKEKLTNLQPGQELNTLAGPATFLKFQKGNFHDQNYQVQFHNGKTAWYSADQLKEANMPDSVRAQEELL' A
#
# COMPACT_ATOMS: atom_id res chain seq x y z
N MET A 1 5.03 -15.96 -2.32
CA MET A 1 4.34 -15.50 -3.55
C MET A 1 4.51 -13.99 -3.61
N LYS A 2 5.15 -13.44 -4.66
CA LYS A 2 5.37 -11.98 -4.77
C LYS A 2 4.10 -11.35 -5.34
N GLU A 3 3.19 -10.91 -4.48
CA GLU A 3 1.97 -10.24 -4.92
C GLU A 3 2.32 -8.92 -5.62
N LYS A 4 1.97 -8.88 -6.90
CA LYS A 4 2.21 -7.76 -7.80
C LYS A 4 1.19 -6.67 -7.49
N LEU A 5 1.61 -5.58 -6.84
CA LEU A 5 0.89 -4.29 -6.80
C LEU A 5 0.67 -3.65 -8.18
N THR A 6 1.03 -4.37 -9.26
CA THR A 6 0.97 -3.93 -10.65
C THR A 6 -0.44 -4.03 -11.25
N ASN A 7 -1.39 -4.71 -10.58
CA ASN A 7 -2.76 -4.91 -11.06
C ASN A 7 -3.84 -4.47 -10.04
N LEU A 8 -3.62 -3.38 -9.30
CA LEU A 8 -4.66 -2.84 -8.41
C LEU A 8 -5.84 -2.29 -9.22
N GLN A 9 -7.05 -2.77 -8.94
CA GLN A 9 -8.28 -2.28 -9.56
C GLN A 9 -8.99 -1.27 -8.65
N PRO A 10 -9.54 -0.16 -9.18
CA PRO A 10 -10.35 0.76 -8.39
C PRO A 10 -11.46 0.02 -7.64
N GLY A 11 -11.61 0.30 -6.35
CA GLY A 11 -12.53 -0.41 -5.45
C GLY A 11 -11.91 -1.61 -4.73
N GLN A 12 -10.68 -2.00 -5.06
CA GLN A 12 -9.97 -3.08 -4.36
C GLN A 12 -9.52 -2.62 -2.97
N GLU A 13 -9.80 -3.42 -1.94
CA GLU A 13 -9.25 -3.21 -0.61
C GLU A 13 -7.78 -3.62 -0.55
N LEU A 14 -6.97 -2.81 0.14
CA LEU A 14 -5.54 -3.00 0.34
C LEU A 14 -5.13 -2.55 1.74
N ASN A 15 -4.10 -3.19 2.27
CA ASN A 15 -3.52 -2.76 3.53
C ASN A 15 -2.53 -1.61 3.28
N THR A 16 -2.60 -0.60 4.12
CA THR A 16 -1.61 0.48 4.19
C THR A 16 -1.00 0.50 5.59
N LEU A 17 0.10 1.23 5.76
CA LEU A 17 0.72 1.43 7.07
C LEU A 17 -0.24 2.06 8.11
N ALA A 18 -1.26 2.78 7.65
CA ALA A 18 -2.27 3.40 8.51
C ALA A 18 -3.52 2.51 8.74
N GLY A 19 -3.57 1.33 8.12
CA GLY A 19 -4.71 0.41 8.16
C GLY A 19 -5.32 0.11 6.79
N PRO A 20 -6.46 -0.61 6.76
CA PRO A 20 -7.13 -0.99 5.52
C PRO A 20 -7.70 0.24 4.81
N ALA A 21 -7.52 0.27 3.49
CA ALA A 21 -8.02 1.33 2.61
C ALA A 21 -8.48 0.73 1.28
N THR A 22 -9.23 1.50 0.52
CA THR A 22 -9.71 1.13 -0.81
C THR A 22 -8.91 1.87 -1.87
N PHE A 23 -8.35 1.16 -2.83
CA PHE A 23 -7.67 1.77 -3.98
C PHE A 23 -8.69 2.57 -4.81
N LEU A 24 -8.38 3.83 -5.08
CA LEU A 24 -9.20 4.66 -5.94
C LEU A 24 -8.62 4.75 -7.35
N LYS A 25 -7.36 5.18 -7.47
CA LYS A 25 -6.73 5.40 -8.76
C LYS A 25 -5.20 5.43 -8.70
N PHE A 26 -4.60 5.17 -9.85
CA PHE A 26 -3.17 5.39 -10.09
C PHE A 26 -2.98 6.65 -10.93
N GLN A 27 -2.07 7.52 -10.53
CA GLN A 27 -1.69 8.73 -11.26
C GLN A 27 -0.17 8.89 -11.20
N LYS A 28 0.49 8.67 -12.33
CA LYS A 28 1.96 8.78 -12.45
C LYS A 28 2.40 10.25 -12.42
N GLY A 29 3.50 10.52 -11.72
CA GLY A 29 4.14 11.84 -11.67
C GLY A 29 3.59 12.72 -10.55
N ASN A 30 2.97 12.12 -9.54
CA ASN A 30 2.54 12.84 -8.35
C ASN A 30 3.74 13.15 -7.43
N PHE A 31 3.56 14.04 -6.47
CA PHE A 31 4.61 14.47 -5.54
C PHE A 31 5.25 13.28 -4.80
N HIS A 32 6.58 13.20 -4.79
CA HIS A 32 7.36 12.11 -4.17
C HIS A 32 6.96 10.68 -4.59
N ASP A 33 6.63 10.46 -5.86
CA ASP A 33 6.26 9.13 -6.40
C ASP A 33 5.03 8.49 -5.73
N GLN A 34 4.22 9.29 -5.02
CA GLN A 34 2.98 8.87 -4.39
C GLN A 34 1.87 8.75 -5.42
N ASN A 35 1.99 7.75 -6.28
CA ASN A 35 1.15 7.58 -7.46
C ASN A 35 -0.16 6.83 -7.17
N TYR A 36 -0.38 6.30 -5.96
CA TYR A 36 -1.54 5.48 -5.62
C TYR A 36 -2.47 6.23 -4.66
N GLN A 37 -3.66 6.58 -5.10
CA GLN A 37 -4.67 7.18 -4.24
C GLN A 37 -5.53 6.10 -3.60
N VAL A 38 -5.73 6.21 -2.29
CA VAL A 38 -6.54 5.28 -1.50
C VAL A 38 -7.55 6.05 -0.66
N GLN A 39 -8.65 5.41 -0.26
CA GLN A 39 -9.67 5.94 0.62
C GLN A 39 -9.82 5.08 1.87
N PHE A 40 -9.81 5.71 3.04
CA PHE A 40 -10.04 5.04 4.32
C PHE A 40 -11.52 4.99 4.67
N HIS A 41 -11.89 4.11 5.61
CA HIS A 41 -13.25 3.97 6.13
C HIS A 41 -13.88 5.27 6.69
N ASN A 42 -13.04 6.26 7.03
CA ASN A 42 -13.44 7.56 7.56
C ASN A 42 -13.71 8.58 6.44
N GLY A 43 -13.68 8.14 5.17
CA GLY A 43 -13.87 8.96 3.98
C GLY A 43 -12.65 9.77 3.55
N LYS A 44 -11.57 9.80 4.34
CA LYS A 44 -10.33 10.51 3.96
C LYS A 44 -9.60 9.78 2.85
N THR A 45 -8.97 10.52 1.97
CA THR A 45 -8.09 9.97 0.93
C THR A 45 -6.64 10.33 1.20
N ALA A 46 -5.73 9.41 0.90
CA ALA A 46 -4.30 9.66 0.95
C ALA A 46 -3.61 9.12 -0.30
N TRP A 47 -2.40 9.62 -0.55
CA TRP A 47 -1.54 9.18 -1.62
C TRP A 47 -0.38 8.38 -1.04
N TYR A 48 -0.11 7.23 -1.67
CA TYR A 48 0.95 6.32 -1.27
C TYR A 48 1.88 6.04 -2.45
N SER A 49 3.15 5.82 -2.12
CA SER A 49 4.13 5.30 -3.06
C SER A 49 4.03 3.78 -3.15
N ALA A 50 4.53 3.20 -4.25
CA ALA A 50 4.55 1.75 -4.42
C ALA A 50 5.27 1.06 -3.25
N ASP A 51 6.39 1.61 -2.76
CA ASP A 51 7.16 1.06 -1.65
C ASP A 51 6.39 1.05 -0.33
N GLN A 52 5.63 2.10 -0.02
CA GLN A 52 4.82 2.15 1.20
C GLN A 52 3.69 1.10 1.16
N LEU A 53 3.08 0.89 -0.01
CA LEU A 53 2.09 -0.18 -0.19
C LEU A 53 2.74 -1.55 -0.14
N LYS A 54 3.96 -1.73 -0.66
CA LYS A 54 4.69 -2.99 -0.52
C LYS A 54 4.96 -3.31 0.94
N GLU A 55 5.51 -2.35 1.69
CA GLU A 55 5.86 -2.53 3.10
C GLU A 55 4.63 -2.96 3.91
N ALA A 56 3.48 -2.31 3.67
CA ALA A 56 2.23 -2.65 4.34
C ALA A 56 1.64 -4.02 3.95
N ASN A 57 2.00 -4.56 2.79
CA ASN A 57 1.51 -5.85 2.28
C ASN A 57 2.63 -6.91 2.25
N MET A 58 3.79 -6.65 2.84
CA MET A 58 4.82 -7.66 3.02
C MET A 58 4.35 -8.64 4.09
N PRO A 59 4.36 -9.96 3.81
CA PRO A 59 4.04 -10.95 4.84
C PRO A 59 5.06 -10.84 5.97
N ASP A 60 4.56 -10.87 7.21
CA ASP A 60 5.27 -10.70 8.49
C ASP A 60 6.54 -11.57 8.65
N SER A 61 6.75 -12.56 7.77
CA SER A 61 7.90 -13.48 7.73
C SER A 61 9.26 -12.83 7.45
N VAL A 62 9.37 -11.50 7.35
CA VAL A 62 10.68 -10.79 7.24
C VAL A 62 11.02 -10.02 8.52
N ARG A 63 10.06 -9.80 9.43
CA ARG A 63 10.30 -9.02 10.66
C ARG A 63 10.91 -9.83 11.80
N ALA A 64 10.81 -11.16 11.74
CA ALA A 64 11.23 -12.07 12.82
C ALA A 64 12.64 -12.68 12.67
N GLN A 65 13.56 -12.06 11.92
CA GLN A 65 14.95 -12.56 11.80
C GLN A 65 16.05 -11.62 12.30
N GLU A 66 15.72 -10.50 12.96
CA GLU A 66 16.72 -9.62 13.61
C GLU A 66 16.68 -9.65 15.15
N GLU A 67 15.77 -10.42 15.77
CA GLU A 67 15.69 -10.54 17.25
C GLU A 67 16.22 -11.88 17.80
N LEU A 68 16.95 -12.66 17.00
CA LEU A 68 17.61 -13.89 17.48
C LEU A 68 19.07 -13.95 16.99
N LEU A 69 19.91 -13.10 17.56
CA LEU A 69 21.37 -13.17 17.48
C LEU A 69 21.94 -13.28 18.89
#